data_AF-A0A9D0YW26-F1
#
_entry.id   AF-A0A9D0YW26-F1
#
_cell.length_a   1.000
_cell.length_b   1.000
_cell.length_c   1.000
_cell.angle_alpha   90.00
_cell.angle_beta   90.00
_cell.angle_gamma   90.00
#
_symmetry.space_group_name_H-M   'P 1'
#
loop_
_entity.id
_entity.type
_entity.pdbx_description
1 polymer ?
#
loop_
_entity_poly.entity_id
_entity_poly.type
_entity_poly.pdbx_seq_one_letter_code
_entity_poly.pdbx_strand_id
1 'polypeptide(L)'
;MRWIGRALRKLCMLVLLLVCAALLYLVVIMGDGSGGGEGVPAATAAPLAAMPQPRLSLSVEALGQASYYFNAPLMTLEDGCGWRLEGVYISDFTPEGMDSTVREVRLRYTNEAGAAVDVSSLTPSRYLRALPERGFLTATDQSWELAGRRAVLMQSGGTLHLHIQNGETVYQIEGAVDVAALRSAAEAATVWE
;
A
#
# COMPACT_ATOMS: atom_id res chain seq x y z
N MET A 1 36.51 -48.81 11.88
CA MET A 1 36.20 -47.37 12.09
C MET A 1 35.44 -46.66 10.95
N ARG A 2 35.17 -47.27 9.77
CA ARG A 2 34.44 -46.62 8.65
C ARG A 2 32.90 -46.63 8.75
N TRP A 3 32.34 -47.27 9.78
CA TRP A 3 30.90 -47.39 10.00
C TRP A 3 30.33 -46.23 10.85
N ILE A 4 31.10 -45.77 11.84
CA ILE A 4 30.71 -44.67 12.73
C ILE A 4 30.56 -43.36 11.94
N GLY A 5 31.46 -43.07 10.99
CA GLY A 5 31.35 -41.86 10.16
C GLY A 5 30.14 -41.86 9.22
N ARG A 6 29.70 -43.04 8.75
CA ARG A 6 28.49 -43.16 7.91
C ARG A 6 27.21 -43.04 8.74
N ALA A 7 27.20 -43.60 9.95
CA ALA A 7 26.10 -43.43 10.90
C ALA A 7 25.98 -41.96 11.37
N LEU A 8 27.11 -41.32 11.69
CA LEU A 8 27.15 -39.91 12.08
C LEU A 8 26.69 -38.99 10.95
N ARG A 9 27.10 -39.24 9.69
CA ARG A 9 26.65 -38.46 8.53
C ARG A 9 25.15 -38.60 8.27
N LYS A 10 24.58 -39.79 8.47
CA LYS A 10 23.13 -40.01 8.38
C LYS A 10 22.37 -39.31 9.51
N LEU A 11 22.92 -39.33 10.73
CA LEU A 11 22.36 -38.61 11.87
C LEU A 11 22.37 -37.09 11.61
N CYS A 12 23.50 -36.53 11.14
CA CYS A 12 23.60 -35.12 10.78
C CYS A 12 22.63 -34.73 9.67
N MET A 13 22.46 -35.55 8.62
CA MET A 13 21.46 -35.27 7.58
C MET A 13 20.03 -35.32 8.12
N LEU A 14 19.73 -36.25 9.03
CA LEU A 14 18.40 -36.37 9.61
C LEU A 14 18.10 -35.16 10.51
N VAL A 15 19.05 -34.72 11.32
CA VAL A 15 18.93 -33.49 12.12
C VAL A 15 18.79 -32.26 11.23
N LEU A 16 19.58 -32.13 10.16
CA LEU A 16 19.48 -31.03 9.21
C LEU A 16 18.11 -30.98 8.54
N LEU A 17 17.58 -32.14 8.12
CA LEU A 17 16.26 -32.23 7.50
C LEU A 17 15.15 -31.86 8.48
N LEU A 18 15.29 -32.24 9.75
CA LEU A 18 14.36 -31.89 10.83
C LEU A 18 14.39 -30.38 11.14
N VAL A 19 15.57 -29.77 11.12
CA VAL A 19 15.74 -28.31 11.24
C VAL A 19 15.13 -27.59 10.04
N CYS A 20 15.36 -28.07 8.81
CA CYS A 20 14.73 -27.49 7.61
C CYS A 20 13.21 -27.62 7.65
N ALA A 21 12.67 -28.76 8.10
CA ALA A 21 11.23 -28.95 8.27
C ALA A 21 10.65 -28.03 9.35
N ALA A 22 11.36 -27.83 10.46
CA ALA A 22 10.97 -26.89 11.52
C ALA A 22 11.01 -25.43 11.03
N LEU A 23 12.02 -25.04 10.25
CA LEU A 23 12.10 -23.71 9.64
C LEU A 23 10.99 -23.49 8.62
N LEU A 24 10.68 -24.49 7.78
CA LEU A 24 9.54 -24.42 6.86
C LEU A 24 8.21 -24.34 7.62
N TYR A 25 8.06 -25.09 8.71
CA TYR A 25 6.88 -25.02 9.58
C TYR A 25 6.73 -23.63 10.23
N LEU A 26 7.83 -23.02 10.66
CA LEU A 26 7.83 -21.64 11.17
C LEU A 26 7.50 -20.62 10.08
N VAL A 27 7.95 -20.81 8.84
CA VAL A 27 7.58 -19.96 7.70
C VAL A 27 6.10 -20.13 7.32
N VAL A 28 5.54 -21.33 7.43
CA VAL A 28 4.10 -21.56 7.19
C VAL A 28 3.26 -20.92 8.31
N ILE A 29 3.67 -21.04 9.57
CA ILE A 29 2.93 -20.43 10.69
C ILE A 29 3.10 -18.91 10.74
N MET A 30 4.30 -18.36 10.46
CA MET A 30 4.50 -16.91 10.40
C MET A 30 4.05 -16.29 9.08
N GLY A 31 4.00 -17.07 8.00
CA GLY A 31 3.43 -16.67 6.71
C GLY A 31 1.90 -16.62 6.72
N ASP A 32 1.28 -17.33 7.67
CA ASP A 32 -0.14 -17.24 8.00
C ASP A 32 -0.38 -16.45 9.30
N GLY A 33 0.47 -15.45 9.56
CA GLY A 33 0.22 -14.39 10.55
C GLY A 33 -0.99 -13.51 10.24
N SER A 34 -1.96 -14.02 9.47
CA SER A 34 -3.36 -13.62 9.56
C SER A 34 -3.88 -14.18 10.89
N GLY A 35 -3.65 -13.43 11.96
CA GLY A 35 -4.28 -13.67 13.24
C GLY A 35 -5.78 -13.85 13.02
N GLY A 36 -6.22 -15.10 13.13
CA GLY A 36 -7.62 -15.50 13.22
C GLY A 36 -8.21 -14.86 14.47
N GLY A 37 -8.72 -13.64 14.31
CA GLY A 37 -9.80 -13.14 15.13
C GLY A 37 -11.04 -13.93 14.76
N GLU A 38 -11.60 -14.62 15.73
CA GLU A 38 -12.95 -15.17 15.72
C GLU A 38 -13.92 -14.26 14.97
N GLY A 39 -14.88 -14.87 14.26
CA GLY A 39 -15.92 -14.18 13.51
C GLY A 39 -16.71 -13.20 14.36
N VAL A 40 -16.18 -11.99 14.53
CA VAL A 40 -16.98 -10.79 14.67
C VAL A 40 -17.71 -10.69 13.33
N PRO A 41 -19.05 -10.67 13.29
CA PRO A 41 -19.74 -10.36 12.05
C PRO A 41 -19.13 -9.05 11.56
N ALA A 42 -18.48 -9.09 10.39
CA ALA A 42 -18.00 -7.89 9.75
C ALA A 42 -19.18 -6.94 9.76
N ALA A 43 -19.10 -5.88 10.57
CA ALA A 43 -20.06 -4.80 10.53
C ALA A 43 -20.14 -4.45 9.06
N THR A 44 -21.28 -4.73 8.44
CA THR A 44 -21.45 -4.61 7.00
C THR A 44 -21.10 -3.16 6.73
N ALA A 45 -19.91 -2.91 6.14
CA ALA A 45 -19.45 -1.57 5.88
C ALA A 45 -20.61 -0.89 5.15
N ALA A 46 -21.11 0.21 5.72
CA ALA A 46 -22.29 0.88 5.19
C ALA A 46 -22.10 1.03 3.68
N PRO A 47 -23.08 0.68 2.83
CA PRO A 47 -22.89 0.71 1.39
C PRO A 47 -22.34 2.08 1.00
N LEU A 48 -21.19 2.09 0.32
CA LEU A 48 -20.57 3.31 -0.18
C LEU A 48 -21.63 4.14 -0.89
N ALA A 49 -21.71 5.44 -0.59
CA ALA A 49 -22.60 6.31 -1.32
C ALA A 49 -22.24 6.22 -2.81
N ALA A 50 -23.28 5.99 -3.64
CA ALA A 50 -23.13 6.10 -5.08
C ALA A 50 -22.63 7.53 -5.37
N MET A 51 -21.52 7.64 -6.11
CA MET A 51 -21.05 8.96 -6.49
C MET A 51 -22.03 9.57 -7.50
N PRO A 52 -22.35 10.87 -7.37
CA PRO A 52 -23.27 11.53 -8.30
C PRO A 52 -22.69 11.62 -9.72
N GLN A 53 -21.37 11.57 -9.85
CA GLN A 53 -20.60 11.60 -11.09
C GLN A 53 -19.34 10.73 -10.93
N PRO A 54 -18.73 10.22 -12.00
CA PRO A 54 -17.52 9.38 -11.91
C PRO A 54 -16.30 10.12 -11.34
N ARG A 55 -16.34 11.45 -11.29
CA ARG A 55 -15.33 12.29 -10.66
C ARG A 55 -16.00 13.40 -9.86
N LEU A 56 -15.49 13.66 -8.67
CA LEU A 56 -15.94 14.71 -7.76
C LEU A 56 -14.72 15.47 -7.25
N SER A 57 -14.80 16.80 -7.22
CA SER A 57 -13.81 17.65 -6.57
C SER A 57 -14.45 18.26 -5.34
N LEU A 58 -13.75 18.20 -4.21
CA LEU A 58 -14.14 18.85 -2.97
C LEU A 58 -13.21 20.04 -2.72
N SER A 59 -13.67 21.01 -1.91
CA SER A 59 -12.76 22.01 -1.35
C SER A 59 -11.88 21.36 -0.26
N VAL A 60 -10.74 21.98 0.03
CA VAL A 60 -9.80 21.47 1.04
C VAL A 60 -10.44 21.41 2.43
N GLU A 61 -11.27 22.40 2.76
CA GLU A 61 -12.01 22.46 4.03
C GLU A 61 -13.07 21.36 4.15
N ALA A 62 -13.47 20.78 3.01
CA ALA A 62 -14.44 19.70 2.93
C ALA A 62 -13.78 18.30 2.87
N LEU A 63 -12.48 18.17 3.18
CA LEU A 63 -11.79 16.87 3.21
C LEU A 63 -12.55 15.84 4.05
N GLY A 64 -13.12 16.25 5.18
CA GLY A 64 -13.91 15.35 6.03
C GLY A 64 -15.10 14.69 5.33
N GLN A 65 -15.65 15.33 4.29
CA GLN A 65 -16.74 14.78 3.48
C GLN A 65 -16.28 13.64 2.55
N ALA A 66 -14.98 13.47 2.31
CA ALA A 66 -14.47 12.36 1.52
C ALA A 66 -14.78 10.99 2.16
N SER A 67 -14.84 10.93 3.49
CA SER A 67 -15.26 9.74 4.26
C SER A 67 -16.69 9.26 3.91
N TYR A 68 -17.57 10.15 3.45
CA TYR A 68 -18.91 9.78 3.00
C TYR A 68 -18.89 8.94 1.71
N TYR A 69 -17.87 9.16 0.87
CA TYR A 69 -17.71 8.46 -0.40
C TYR A 69 -16.67 7.35 -0.33
N PHE A 70 -15.91 7.24 0.75
CA PHE A 70 -14.81 6.30 0.89
C PHE A 70 -14.76 5.72 2.30
N ASN A 71 -15.04 4.42 2.42
CA ASN A 71 -15.25 3.73 3.69
C ASN A 71 -13.96 3.17 4.32
N ALA A 72 -12.82 3.75 3.99
CA ALA A 72 -11.55 3.37 4.58
C ALA A 72 -10.81 4.63 5.03
N PRO A 73 -9.88 4.52 6.00
CA PRO A 73 -9.03 5.63 6.39
C PRO A 73 -8.34 6.26 5.17
N LEU A 74 -8.09 7.57 5.22
CA LEU A 74 -7.43 8.28 4.14
C LEU A 74 -5.96 8.47 4.48
N MET A 75 -5.07 8.24 3.52
CA MET A 75 -3.70 8.72 3.65
C MET A 75 -3.65 10.22 3.41
N THR A 76 -3.02 10.93 4.34
CA THR A 76 -2.77 12.37 4.30
C THR A 76 -1.29 12.64 4.59
N LEU A 77 -0.86 13.89 4.44
CA LEU A 77 0.41 14.36 4.99
C LEU A 77 0.15 15.15 6.28
N GLU A 78 1.03 14.99 7.26
CA GLU A 78 0.93 15.68 8.55
C GLU A 78 0.90 17.21 8.40
N ASP A 79 0.12 17.88 9.24
CA ASP A 79 0.08 19.34 9.25
C ASP A 79 1.44 19.94 9.61
N GLY A 80 1.86 20.97 8.88
CA GLY A 80 3.13 21.66 9.14
C GLY A 80 4.38 20.94 8.61
N CYS A 81 4.24 19.84 7.85
CA CYS A 81 5.37 19.10 7.27
C CYS A 81 6.03 19.77 6.05
N GLY A 82 5.64 21.01 5.71
CA GLY A 82 6.13 21.72 4.52
C GLY A 82 5.37 21.41 3.23
N TRP A 83 4.35 20.54 3.29
CA TRP A 83 3.42 20.28 2.19
C TRP A 83 2.05 20.87 2.50
N ARG A 84 1.46 21.57 1.52
CA ARG A 84 0.14 22.18 1.60
C ARG A 84 -0.83 21.43 0.71
N LEU A 85 -1.97 21.04 1.29
CA LEU A 85 -3.09 20.46 0.54
C LEU A 85 -3.73 21.53 -0.35
N GLU A 86 -3.84 21.26 -1.65
CA GLU A 86 -4.43 22.18 -2.63
C GLU A 86 -5.69 21.63 -3.30
N GLY A 87 -5.91 20.32 -3.27
CA GLY A 87 -7.06 19.71 -3.91
C GLY A 87 -7.44 18.36 -3.34
N VAL A 88 -8.74 18.09 -3.35
CA VAL A 88 -9.34 16.83 -2.92
C VAL A 88 -10.20 16.30 -4.06
N TYR A 89 -9.86 15.13 -4.59
CA TYR A 89 -10.52 14.51 -5.73
C TYR A 89 -10.97 13.12 -5.36
N ILE A 90 -12.17 12.76 -5.79
CA ILE A 90 -12.71 11.41 -5.66
C ILE A 90 -13.05 10.93 -7.06
N SER A 91 -12.67 9.71 -7.40
CA SER A 91 -13.00 9.14 -8.70
C SER A 91 -13.27 7.65 -8.65
N ASP A 92 -14.19 7.22 -9.50
CA ASP A 92 -14.46 5.82 -9.82
C ASP A 92 -13.91 5.53 -11.21
N PHE A 93 -13.06 4.51 -11.33
CA PHE A 93 -12.54 4.05 -12.61
C PHE A 93 -12.31 2.55 -12.62
N THR A 94 -12.30 1.95 -13.80
CA THR A 94 -11.97 0.52 -13.97
C THR A 94 -10.60 0.44 -14.65
N PRO A 95 -9.54 0.00 -13.95
CA PRO A 95 -8.24 -0.22 -14.56
C PRO A 95 -8.34 -1.23 -15.71
N GLU A 96 -7.50 -1.06 -16.73
CA GLU A 96 -7.28 -2.10 -17.73
C GLU A 96 -6.82 -3.40 -17.03
N GLY A 97 -7.33 -4.54 -17.48
CA GLY A 97 -7.08 -5.84 -16.85
C GLY A 97 -7.96 -6.17 -15.64
N MET A 98 -8.85 -5.26 -15.22
CA MET A 98 -9.79 -5.49 -14.12
C MET A 98 -11.24 -5.49 -14.57
N ASP A 99 -12.04 -6.34 -13.92
CA ASP A 99 -13.48 -6.49 -14.11
C ASP A 99 -14.31 -5.66 -13.11
N SER A 100 -13.65 -4.78 -12.35
CA SER A 100 -14.29 -4.08 -11.25
C SER A 100 -13.81 -2.65 -11.09
N THR A 101 -14.72 -1.78 -10.65
CA THR A 101 -14.43 -0.40 -10.32
C THR A 101 -13.52 -0.30 -9.09
N VAL A 102 -12.52 0.58 -9.20
CA VAL A 102 -11.69 1.10 -8.14
C VAL A 102 -12.17 2.51 -7.82
N ARG A 103 -12.38 2.78 -6.53
CA ARG A 103 -12.58 4.12 -6.03
C ARG A 103 -11.26 4.66 -5.50
N GLU A 104 -10.90 5.87 -5.91
CA GLU A 104 -9.73 6.59 -5.45
C GLU A 104 -10.17 7.90 -4.80
N VAL A 105 -9.67 8.17 -3.59
CA VAL A 105 -9.57 9.52 -3.03
C VAL A 105 -8.14 9.98 -3.20
N ARG A 106 -7.94 11.06 -3.96
CA ARG A 106 -6.65 11.65 -4.27
C ARG A 106 -6.56 13.06 -3.69
N LEU A 107 -5.49 13.30 -2.96
CA LEU A 107 -5.17 14.57 -2.33
C LEU A 107 -3.93 15.16 -3.01
N ARG A 108 -4.06 16.36 -3.57
CA ARG A 108 -2.96 17.07 -4.23
C ARG A 108 -2.23 17.94 -3.22
N TYR A 109 -0.93 17.71 -3.05
CA TYR A 109 -0.08 18.53 -2.19
C TYR A 109 1.00 19.26 -2.98
N THR A 110 1.36 20.45 -2.54
CA THR A 110 2.51 21.22 -3.05
C THR A 110 3.40 21.71 -1.91
N ASN A 111 4.69 21.88 -2.17
CA ASN A 111 5.60 22.50 -1.21
C ASN A 111 6.05 23.90 -1.67
N GLU A 112 6.81 24.61 -0.84
CA GLU A 112 7.29 25.96 -1.15
C GLU A 112 8.23 26.01 -2.37
N ALA A 113 8.90 24.90 -2.68
CA ALA A 113 9.75 24.76 -3.87
C ALA A 113 8.95 24.53 -5.16
N GLY A 114 7.62 24.44 -5.07
CA GLY A 114 6.73 24.16 -6.20
C GLY A 114 6.69 22.69 -6.63
N ALA A 115 7.33 21.79 -5.88
CA ALA A 115 7.18 20.37 -6.09
C ALA A 115 5.76 19.94 -5.71
N ALA A 116 5.20 18.99 -6.44
CA ALA A 116 3.82 18.60 -6.29
C ALA A 116 3.66 17.08 -6.33
N VAL A 117 2.91 16.54 -5.38
CA VAL A 117 2.67 15.11 -5.21
C VAL A 117 1.18 14.85 -5.04
N ASP A 118 0.75 13.67 -5.48
CA ASP A 118 -0.58 13.15 -5.26
C ASP A 118 -0.50 12.04 -4.21
N VAL A 119 -1.34 12.14 -3.18
CA VAL A 119 -1.49 11.17 -2.10
C VAL A 119 -2.85 10.52 -2.26
N SER A 120 -2.88 9.23 -2.56
CA SER A 120 -4.09 8.50 -2.93
C SER A 120 -4.40 7.36 -1.96
N SER A 121 -5.69 7.20 -1.70
CA SER A 121 -6.27 6.04 -1.02
C SER A 121 -7.22 5.35 -1.99
N LEU A 122 -6.96 4.08 -2.28
CA LEU A 122 -7.69 3.31 -3.30
C LEU A 122 -8.32 2.05 -2.69
N THR A 123 -9.54 1.74 -3.09
CA THR A 123 -10.21 0.48 -2.76
C THR A 123 -10.88 -0.06 -4.02
N PRO A 124 -10.79 -1.37 -4.33
CA PRO A 124 -10.18 -2.44 -3.52
C PRO A 124 -8.70 -2.72 -3.83
N SER A 125 -8.04 -3.45 -2.94
CA SER A 125 -6.60 -3.74 -2.98
C SER A 125 -6.17 -4.55 -4.21
N ARG A 126 -7.10 -5.30 -4.82
CA ARG A 126 -6.89 -5.98 -6.10
C ARG A 126 -6.46 -5.05 -7.24
N TYR A 127 -6.61 -3.72 -7.08
CA TYR A 127 -5.96 -2.70 -7.93
C TYR A 127 -4.47 -2.97 -8.18
N LEU A 128 -3.73 -3.47 -7.17
CA LEU A 128 -2.30 -3.76 -7.31
C LEU A 128 -1.98 -4.77 -8.42
N ARG A 129 -2.93 -5.66 -8.75
CA ARG A 129 -2.77 -6.67 -9.80
C ARG A 129 -2.74 -6.07 -11.20
N ALA A 130 -3.32 -4.88 -11.39
CA ALA A 130 -3.33 -4.17 -12.66
C ALA A 130 -2.05 -3.34 -12.90
N LEU A 131 -1.21 -3.13 -11.89
CA LEU A 131 -0.01 -2.28 -12.04
C LEU A 131 0.98 -2.79 -13.11
N PRO A 132 1.31 -4.10 -13.21
CA PRO A 132 2.25 -4.57 -14.22
C PRO A 132 1.78 -4.33 -15.66
N GLU A 133 0.50 -4.58 -15.93
CA GLU A 133 -0.11 -4.35 -17.27
C GLU A 133 -0.13 -2.86 -17.62
N ARG A 134 -0.15 -1.99 -16.62
CA ARG A 134 -0.05 -0.53 -16.75
C ARG A 134 1.40 -0.01 -16.84
N GLY A 135 2.37 -0.91 -17.02
CA GLY A 135 3.77 -0.56 -17.24
C GLY A 135 4.53 -0.12 -16.00
N PHE A 136 4.01 -0.39 -14.80
CA PHE A 136 4.74 -0.12 -13.56
C PHE A 136 5.90 -1.11 -13.41
N LEU A 137 7.10 -0.57 -13.25
CA LEU A 137 8.32 -1.34 -13.01
C LEU A 137 8.83 -1.06 -11.59
N THR A 138 9.29 -2.09 -10.89
CA THR A 138 9.94 -1.89 -9.58
C THR A 138 11.20 -1.06 -9.78
N ALA A 139 11.30 0.06 -9.07
CA ALA A 139 12.35 1.05 -9.31
C ALA A 139 13.65 0.76 -8.53
N THR A 140 13.55 0.10 -7.38
CA THR A 140 14.70 -0.18 -6.51
C THR A 140 14.42 -1.35 -5.57
N ASP A 141 15.50 -1.93 -5.06
CA ASP A 141 15.55 -2.87 -3.94
C ASP A 141 15.59 -2.20 -2.56
N GLN A 142 15.77 -0.87 -2.50
CA GLN A 142 15.77 -0.12 -1.25
C GLN A 142 14.41 -0.21 -0.56
N SER A 143 14.43 -0.45 0.75
CA SER A 143 13.23 -0.37 1.59
C SER A 143 12.87 1.08 1.86
N TRP A 144 11.69 1.48 1.43
CA TRP A 144 11.08 2.75 1.78
C TRP A 144 10.02 2.53 2.84
N GLU A 145 9.69 3.57 3.58
CA GLU A 145 8.55 3.57 4.50
C GLU A 145 7.51 4.57 4.02
N LEU A 146 6.24 4.23 4.23
CA LEU A 146 5.09 5.06 3.98
C LEU A 146 4.07 4.78 5.09
N ALA A 147 3.66 5.81 5.83
CA ALA A 147 2.78 5.67 6.99
C ALA A 147 3.22 4.56 7.98
N GLY A 148 4.53 4.53 8.30
CA GLY A 148 5.14 3.55 9.22
C GLY A 148 5.18 2.11 8.71
N ARG A 149 4.97 1.89 7.40
CA ARG A 149 4.96 0.55 6.78
C ARG A 149 5.93 0.49 5.63
N ARG A 150 6.51 -0.69 5.41
CA ARG A 150 7.41 -0.93 4.26
C ARG A 150 6.65 -0.74 2.94
N ALA A 151 7.12 0.19 2.13
CA ALA A 151 6.57 0.55 0.84
C ALA A 151 7.35 -0.07 -0.32
N VAL A 152 6.65 -0.25 -1.44
CA VAL A 152 7.23 -0.65 -2.72
C VAL A 152 7.34 0.57 -3.61
N LEU A 153 8.57 0.92 -4.01
CA LEU A 153 8.82 1.98 -4.99
C LEU A 153 8.73 1.40 -6.41
N MET A 154 7.87 2.01 -7.21
CA MET A 154 7.67 1.71 -8.62
C MET A 154 7.85 2.98 -9.45
N GLN A 155 8.09 2.80 -10.75
CA GLN A 155 8.16 3.89 -11.71
C GLN A 155 7.24 3.59 -12.89
N SER A 156 6.51 4.61 -13.35
CA SER A 156 5.72 4.55 -14.58
C SER A 156 5.77 5.91 -15.28
N GLY A 157 6.08 5.92 -16.59
CA GLY A 157 6.08 7.16 -17.39
C GLY A 157 6.95 8.30 -16.84
N GLY A 158 8.05 8.00 -16.15
CA GLY A 158 8.91 9.01 -15.52
C GLY A 158 8.43 9.52 -14.16
N THR A 159 7.28 9.05 -13.68
CA THR A 159 6.73 9.35 -12.35
C THR A 159 7.14 8.24 -11.37
N LEU A 160 7.53 8.63 -10.16
CA LEU A 160 7.80 7.70 -9.07
C LEU A 160 6.52 7.47 -8.27
N HIS A 161 6.29 6.23 -7.86
CA HIS A 161 5.12 5.82 -7.10
C HIS A 161 5.55 4.96 -5.92
N LEU A 162 5.11 5.30 -4.72
CA LEU A 162 5.24 4.46 -3.53
C LEU A 162 3.89 3.84 -3.21
N HIS A 163 3.87 2.53 -2.98
CA HIS A 163 2.65 1.80 -2.64
C HIS A 163 2.79 1.05 -1.33
N ILE A 164 1.73 1.08 -0.52
CA ILE A 164 1.50 0.13 0.58
C ILE A 164 0.09 -0.43 0.47
N GLN A 165 -0.12 -1.62 1.04
CA GLN A 165 -1.45 -2.21 1.20
C GLN A 165 -1.77 -2.34 2.70
N ASN A 166 -3.00 -2.00 3.07
CA ASN A 166 -3.56 -2.28 4.40
C ASN A 166 -4.98 -2.84 4.24
N GLY A 167 -5.12 -4.16 4.39
CA GLY A 167 -6.39 -4.85 4.13
C GLY A 167 -6.85 -4.65 2.68
N GLU A 168 -8.06 -4.10 2.51
CA GLU A 168 -8.67 -3.81 1.21
C GLU A 168 -8.26 -2.46 0.62
N THR A 169 -7.47 -1.66 1.33
CA THR A 169 -7.06 -0.33 0.88
C THR A 169 -5.60 -0.32 0.44
N VAL A 170 -5.35 0.37 -0.66
CA VAL A 170 -4.01 0.68 -1.16
C VAL A 170 -3.77 2.15 -0.94
N TYR A 171 -2.65 2.48 -0.32
CA TYR A 171 -2.19 3.85 -0.20
C TYR A 171 -1.03 4.08 -1.13
N GLN A 172 -1.04 5.23 -1.80
CA GLN A 172 -0.06 5.57 -2.81
C GLN A 172 0.39 7.03 -2.68
N ILE A 173 1.69 7.29 -2.84
CA ILE A 173 2.20 8.63 -3.15
C ILE A 173 2.85 8.61 -4.53
N GLU A 174 2.46 9.54 -5.39
CA GLU A 174 3.06 9.71 -6.72
C GLU A 174 3.44 11.16 -7.02
N GLY A 175 4.47 11.35 -7.84
CA GLY A 175 4.85 12.67 -8.31
C GLY A 175 5.99 12.64 -9.33
N ALA A 176 5.93 13.56 -10.30
CA ALA A 176 7.04 13.86 -11.20
C ALA A 176 8.04 14.79 -10.50
N VAL A 177 8.58 14.31 -9.38
CA VAL A 177 9.47 15.03 -8.48
C VAL A 177 10.77 14.24 -8.31
N ASP A 178 11.81 14.87 -7.78
CA ASP A 178 13.01 14.14 -7.42
C ASP A 178 12.77 13.20 -6.22
N VAL A 179 13.72 12.28 -6.03
CA VAL A 179 13.68 11.25 -4.98
C VAL A 179 13.62 11.87 -3.58
N ALA A 180 14.25 13.03 -3.35
CA ALA A 180 14.30 13.67 -2.04
C ALA A 180 12.95 14.29 -1.67
N ALA A 181 12.29 14.96 -2.61
CA ALA A 181 10.95 15.49 -2.44
C ALA A 181 9.93 14.37 -2.20
N LEU A 182 9.97 13.29 -3.00
CA LEU A 182 9.09 12.14 -2.77
C LEU A 182 9.31 11.50 -1.39
N ARG A 183 10.57 11.38 -0.97
CA ARG A 183 10.92 10.85 0.36
C ARG A 183 10.40 11.73 1.48
N SER A 184 10.57 13.05 1.38
CA SER A 184 10.03 13.99 2.35
C SER A 184 8.50 13.87 2.48
N ALA A 185 7.77 13.73 1.37
CA ALA A 185 6.34 13.50 1.42
C ALA A 185 5.99 12.14 2.06
N ALA A 186 6.75 11.08 1.74
CA ALA A 186 6.52 9.74 2.30
C ALA A 186 6.77 9.67 3.81
N GLU A 187 7.78 10.38 4.32
CA GLU A 187 8.09 10.49 5.75
C GLU A 187 6.99 11.24 6.52
N ALA A 188 6.35 12.22 5.89
CA ALA A 188 5.23 12.96 6.47
C ALA A 188 3.87 12.26 6.32
N ALA A 189 3.82 11.11 5.64
CA ALA A 189 2.57 10.44 5.34
C ALA A 189 2.01 9.74 6.57
N THR A 190 0.72 9.94 6.83
CA THR A 190 -0.01 9.32 7.92
C THR A 190 -1.38 8.83 7.43
N VAL A 191 -2.02 7.97 8.21
CA VAL A 191 -3.37 7.46 7.92
C VAL A 191 -4.35 8.14 8.88
N TRP A 192 -5.25 8.93 8.31
CA TRP A 192 -6.34 9.63 8.99
C TRP A 192 -7.57 8.72 9.08
N GLU A 193 -7.97 8.40 10.32
CA GLU A 193 -9.15 7.58 10.65
C GLU A 193 -10.46 8.38 10.65
#